data_AF-A0A0T5ZAB5-F1
#
_entry.id   AF-A0A0T5ZAB5-F1
#
_cell.length_a   1.000
_cell.length_b   1.000
_cell.length_c   1.000
_cell.angle_alpha   90.00
_cell.angle_beta   90.00
_cell.angle_gamma   90.00
#
_symmetry.space_group_name_H-M   'P 1'
#
loop_
_entity.id
_entity.type
_entity.pdbx_description
1 polymer ?
#
loop_
_entity_poly.entity_id
_entity_poly.type
_entity_poly.pdbx_seq_one_letter_code
_entity_poly.pdbx_strand_id
1 'polypeptide(L)'
;PTSVFEALPQEVVLCTKQLCVLLRLAVLMHRSRSPVAKPQALLDVNGLSLTLEFPAGWLASHPLTRLELKQEANYLQAAGFSLTFS
;
A
#
# COMPACT_ATOMS: atom_id res chain seq x y z
N PRO A 1 7.84 -2.83 12.38
CA PRO A 1 7.88 -3.81 13.49
C PRO A 1 6.55 -4.56 13.60
N THR A 2 6.53 -5.85 13.27
CA THR A 2 5.34 -6.71 13.28
C THR A 2 4.94 -7.16 14.69
N SER A 3 5.86 -7.10 15.66
CA SER A 3 5.66 -7.54 17.05
C SER A 3 4.59 -6.75 17.80
N VAL A 4 4.29 -5.51 17.41
CA VAL A 4 3.21 -4.70 18.02
C VAL A 4 1.85 -5.38 17.85
N PHE A 5 1.66 -6.14 16.78
CA PHE A 5 0.41 -6.87 16.53
C PHE A 5 0.27 -8.13 17.39
N GLU A 6 1.35 -8.66 17.98
CA GLU A 6 1.31 -9.85 18.84
C GLU A 6 0.65 -9.57 20.19
N ALA A 7 0.58 -8.30 20.59
CA ALA A 7 -0.13 -7.86 21.79
C ALA A 7 -1.66 -7.82 21.62
N LEU A 8 -2.18 -8.01 20.40
CA LEU A 8 -3.61 -8.03 20.11
C LEU A 8 -4.19 -9.45 20.25
N PRO A 9 -5.49 -9.60 20.54
CA PRO A 9 -6.17 -10.89 20.45
C PRO A 9 -5.98 -11.51 19.05
N GLN A 10 -5.66 -12.80 18.98
CA GLN A 10 -5.31 -13.48 17.74
C GLN A 10 -6.37 -13.32 16.64
N GLU A 11 -7.65 -13.26 17.02
CA GLU A 11 -8.81 -13.10 16.14
C GLU A 11 -8.79 -11.81 15.33
N VAL A 12 -8.18 -10.73 15.85
CA VAL A 12 -8.18 -9.40 15.20
C VAL A 12 -6.84 -9.04 14.56
N VAL A 13 -5.80 -9.85 14.77
CA VAL A 13 -4.44 -9.56 14.28
C VAL A 13 -4.42 -9.39 12.77
N LEU A 14 -5.04 -10.31 12.03
CA LEU A 14 -5.03 -10.28 10.57
C LEU A 14 -5.75 -9.04 10.02
N CYS A 15 -6.98 -8.79 10.49
CA CYS A 15 -7.77 -7.63 10.08
C CYS A 15 -7.02 -6.31 10.39
N THR A 16 -6.41 -6.23 11.57
CA THR A 16 -5.65 -5.03 11.97
C THR A 16 -4.43 -4.81 11.08
N LYS A 17 -3.70 -5.87 10.71
CA LYS A 17 -2.61 -5.79 9.74
C LYS A 17 -3.10 -5.31 8.38
N GLN A 18 -4.19 -5.88 7.87
CA GLN A 18 -4.80 -5.47 6.59
C GLN A 18 -5.21 -4.00 6.60
N LEU A 19 -5.89 -3.53 7.65
CA LEU A 19 -6.27 -2.12 7.83
C LEU A 19 -5.03 -1.20 7.89
N CYS A 20 -3.97 -1.64 8.56
CA CYS A 20 -2.71 -0.89 8.59
C CYS A 20 -2.10 -0.75 7.18
N VAL A 21 -2.09 -1.83 6.38
CA VAL A 21 -1.62 -1.78 4.99
C VAL A 21 -2.48 -0.81 4.16
N LEU A 22 -3.81 -0.91 4.24
CA LEU A 22 -4.71 0.00 3.53
C LEU A 22 -4.48 1.47 3.90
N LEU A 23 -4.30 1.75 5.20
CA LEU A 23 -4.01 3.11 5.67
C LEU A 23 -2.68 3.63 5.12
N ARG A 24 -1.63 2.80 5.11
CA ARG A 24 -0.31 3.17 4.58
C ARG A 24 -0.38 3.52 3.10
N LEU A 25 -1.05 2.69 2.29
CA LEU A 25 -1.27 2.94 0.87
C LEU A 25 -2.08 4.23 0.65
N ALA A 26 -3.16 4.43 1.41
CA ALA A 26 -3.99 5.63 1.31
C ALA A 26 -3.20 6.92 1.61
N VAL A 27 -2.35 6.90 2.65
CA VAL A 27 -1.49 8.04 3.02
C VAL A 27 -0.46 8.33 1.94
N LEU A 28 0.19 7.30 1.39
CA LEU A 28 1.19 7.45 0.32
C LEU A 28 0.56 8.11 -0.91
N MET A 29 -0.60 7.63 -1.34
CA MET A 29 -1.32 8.16 -2.51
C MET A 29 -1.83 9.60 -2.32
N HIS A 30 -2.04 10.06 -1.09
CA HIS A 30 -2.59 11.38 -0.78
C HIS A 30 -1.52 12.41 -0.32
N ARG A 31 -0.23 12.05 -0.37
CA ARG A 31 0.84 12.87 0.21
C ARG A 31 1.04 14.23 -0.45
N SER A 32 0.82 14.35 -1.76
CA SER A 32 1.13 15.59 -2.49
C SER A 32 0.28 16.78 -2.04
N ARG A 33 -0.82 16.55 -1.29
CA ARG A 33 -1.83 17.56 -0.87
C ARG A 33 -2.24 18.51 -2.02
N SER A 34 -1.97 18.11 -3.26
CA SER A 34 -2.17 18.91 -4.44
C SER A 34 -3.58 18.60 -4.94
N PRO A 35 -4.37 19.62 -5.28
CA PRO A 35 -5.66 19.42 -5.93
C PRO A 35 -5.52 18.83 -7.35
N VAL A 36 -4.29 18.78 -7.88
CA VAL A 36 -3.96 18.23 -9.19
C VAL A 36 -4.02 16.70 -9.14
N ALA A 37 -5.09 16.16 -9.76
CA ALA A 37 -5.29 14.78 -10.19
C ALA A 37 -4.82 13.70 -9.20
N LYS A 38 -5.68 13.36 -8.23
CA LYS A 38 -5.54 12.11 -7.49
C LYS A 38 -5.56 10.93 -8.46
N PRO A 39 -4.63 9.96 -8.36
CA PRO A 39 -4.71 8.77 -9.18
C PRO A 39 -6.01 8.03 -8.84
N GLN A 40 -6.81 7.72 -9.86
CA GLN A 40 -7.90 6.74 -9.74
C GLN A 40 -7.29 5.33 -9.74
N ALA A 41 -6.44 5.04 -8.74
CA ALA A 41 -5.83 3.72 -8.66
C ALA A 41 -6.87 2.70 -8.18
N LEU A 42 -6.88 1.53 -8.82
CA LEU A 42 -7.67 0.39 -8.40
C LEU A 42 -6.81 -0.51 -7.52
N LEU A 43 -7.41 -1.07 -6.48
CA LEU A 43 -6.77 -2.02 -5.59
C LEU A 43 -7.48 -3.37 -5.71
N ASP A 44 -6.75 -4.37 -6.18
CA ASP A 44 -7.16 -5.78 -6.14
C ASP A 44 -6.43 -6.49 -5.00
N VAL A 45 -7.14 -7.40 -4.31
CA VAL A 45 -6.60 -8.12 -3.16
C VAL A 45 -6.92 -9.60 -3.26
N ASN A 46 -5.88 -10.42 -3.21
CA ASN A 46 -5.98 -11.87 -3.09
C ASN A 46 -5.18 -12.35 -1.87
N GLY A 47 -5.88 -12.52 -0.75
CA GLY A 47 -5.29 -12.88 0.54
C GLY A 47 -4.34 -11.80 1.07
N LEU A 48 -3.03 -12.07 1.00
CA LEU A 48 -1.97 -11.14 1.41
C LEU A 48 -1.25 -10.50 0.22
N SER A 49 -1.73 -10.75 -1.00
CA SER A 49 -1.24 -10.13 -2.23
C SER A 49 -2.13 -8.97 -2.62
N LEU A 50 -1.52 -7.81 -2.85
CA LEU A 50 -2.18 -6.56 -3.22
C LEU A 50 -1.64 -6.10 -4.58
N THR A 51 -2.53 -5.74 -5.48
CA THR A 51 -2.18 -5.16 -6.79
C THR A 51 -2.78 -3.77 -6.90
N LEU A 52 -1.93 -2.77 -7.09
CA LEU A 52 -2.35 -1.39 -7.37
C LEU A 52 -2.21 -1.08 -8.85
N GLU A 53 -3.33 -0.80 -9.51
CA GLU A 53 -3.36 -0.42 -10.92
C GLU A 53 -3.58 1.07 -11.07
N PHE A 54 -2.65 1.75 -11.73
CA PHE A 54 -2.74 3.18 -12.02
C PHE A 54 -3.16 3.41 -13.47
N PRO A 55 -3.73 4.60 -13.79
CA PRO A 55 -3.97 4.98 -15.18
C PRO A 55 -2.68 4.90 -16.01
N ALA A 56 -2.82 4.47 -17.27
CA ALA A 56 -1.68 4.30 -18.17
C ALA A 56 -0.79 5.56 -18.24
N GLY A 57 0.51 5.39 -18.05
CA GLY A 57 1.49 6.49 -18.07
C GLY A 57 1.53 7.37 -16.82
N TRP A 58 0.64 7.17 -15.84
CA TRP A 58 0.61 7.99 -14.62
C TRP A 58 1.84 7.75 -13.75
N LEU A 59 2.24 6.50 -13.51
CA LEU A 59 3.46 6.21 -12.74
C LEU A 59 4.74 6.68 -13.44
N ALA A 60 4.74 6.76 -14.76
CA ALA A 60 5.87 7.30 -15.52
C ALA A 60 6.01 8.82 -15.32
N SER A 61 4.89 9.55 -15.19
CA SER A 61 4.89 10.99 -14.88
C SER A 61 5.05 11.31 -13.39
N HIS A 62 4.96 10.31 -12.50
CA HIS A 62 5.09 10.45 -11.05
C HIS A 62 6.24 9.59 -10.48
N PRO A 63 7.51 9.89 -10.84
CA PRO A 63 8.66 9.06 -10.46
C PRO A 63 8.90 8.99 -8.95
N LEU A 64 8.55 10.05 -8.21
CA LEU A 64 8.64 10.05 -6.75
C LEU A 64 7.66 9.05 -6.14
N THR A 65 6.40 9.06 -6.57
CA THR A 65 5.39 8.10 -6.10
C THR A 65 5.79 6.67 -6.45
N ARG A 66 6.34 6.44 -7.64
CA ARG A 66 6.86 5.11 -8.03
C ARG A 66 7.98 4.63 -7.10
N LEU A 67 8.90 5.52 -6.70
CA LEU A 67 9.97 5.20 -5.76
C LEU A 67 9.40 4.85 -4.37
N GLU A 68 8.46 5.65 -3.88
CA GLU A 68 7.78 5.42 -2.59
C GLU A 68 7.03 4.08 -2.58
N LEU A 69 6.29 3.75 -3.65
CA LEU A 69 5.61 2.47 -3.79
C LEU A 69 6.59 1.29 -3.80
N LYS A 70 7.75 1.44 -4.45
CA LYS A 70 8.79 0.40 -4.43
C LYS A 70 9.36 0.19 -3.03
N GLN A 71 9.58 1.27 -2.28
CA GLN A 71 10.02 1.17 -0.88
C GLN A 71 8.94 0.52 -0.01
N GLU A 72 7.69 0.90 -0.21
CA GLU A 72 6.55 0.33 0.51
C GLU A 72 6.39 -1.17 0.25
N ALA A 73 6.54 -1.61 -1.01
CA ALA A 73 6.49 -3.03 -1.36
C ALA A 73 7.55 -3.85 -0.60
N ASN A 74 8.76 -3.32 -0.44
CA ASN A 74 9.82 -3.98 0.34
C ASN A 74 9.46 -4.08 1.83
N TYR A 75 8.87 -3.02 2.41
CA TYR A 75 8.43 -3.04 3.81
C TYR A 75 7.29 -4.03 4.04
N LEU A 76 6.33 -4.09 3.11
CA LEU A 76 5.20 -5.02 3.16
C LEU A 76 5.67 -6.46 3.01
N GLN A 77 6.66 -6.73 2.15
CA GLN A 77 7.26 -8.05 1.99
C GLN A 77 7.85 -8.56 3.31
N ALA A 78 8.58 -7.72 4.03
CA ALA A 78 9.11 -8.06 5.36
C ALA A 78 8.00 -8.32 6.40
N ALA A 79 6.78 -7.84 6.16
CA ALA A 79 5.61 -8.08 7.01
C ALA A 79 4.71 -9.25 6.52
N GLY A 80 5.10 -9.96 5.46
CA GLY A 80 4.35 -11.09 4.89
C GLY A 80 3.29 -10.71 3.86
N PHE A 81 3.26 -9.45 3.40
CA PHE A 81 2.37 -8.97 2.34
C PHE A 81 3.15 -8.80 1.03
N SER A 82 2.52 -9.12 -0.10
CA SER A 82 3.09 -8.83 -1.42
C SER A 82 2.36 -7.63 -2.01
N LEU A 83 3.11 -6.62 -2.47
CA LEU A 83 2.55 -5.47 -3.19
C LEU A 83 3.16 -5.39 -4.59
N THR A 84 2.31 -5.46 -5.60
CA THR A 84 2.63 -5.19 -7.00
C THR A 84 1.89 -3.95 -7.49
N PHE A 85 2.46 -3.25 -8.46
CA PHE A 85 1.84 -2.06 -9.04
C PHE A 85 2.22 -1.86 -10.50
N SER A 86 1.30 -1.28 -11.28
CA SER A 86 1.44 -1.04 -12.73
C SER A 86 0.89 0.32 -13.13
#